data_AF-A0A151TYP6-F1
#
_entry.id   AF-A0A151TYP6-F1
#
_cell.length_a   1.000
_cell.length_b   1.000
_cell.length_c   1.000
_cell.angle_alpha   90.00
_cell.angle_beta   90.00
_cell.angle_gamma   90.00
#
_symmetry.space_group_name_H-M   'P 1'
#
loop_
_entity.id
_entity.type
_entity.pdbx_description
1 polymer ?
#
loop_
_entity_poly.entity_id
_entity_poly.type
_entity_poly.pdbx_seq_one_letter_code
_entity_poly.pdbx_strand_id
1 'polypeptide(L)'
;FFWGAKKDEAKMAWVSWNKITMPKEEGGLGIKRLDLFNDALLAKWRWKLFHELNSLWGRVLVSKYGVRAAIEEGSLTNRMLLWWQDIMLASRGENNNNWFMDAVTWKIGDGKRTRFWGLTRG
;
A
#
# COMPACT_ATOMS: atom_id res chain seq x y z
N PHE A 1 7.86 -31.79 15.35
CA PHE A 1 7.33 -30.42 15.21
C PHE A 1 8.50 -29.42 15.19
N PHE A 2 8.43 -28.49 14.24
CA PHE A 2 9.31 -27.35 13.93
C PHE A 2 10.83 -27.51 13.73
N TRP A 3 11.47 -28.63 14.06
CA TRP A 3 12.80 -28.95 13.52
C TRP A 3 12.94 -30.46 13.39
N GLY A 4 12.82 -30.96 12.17
CA GLY A 4 13.21 -32.33 11.83
C GLY A 4 14.65 -32.32 11.32
N ALA A 5 15.62 -32.12 12.22
CA ALA A 5 17.03 -32.26 11.86
C ALA A 5 17.39 -33.76 11.88
N LYS A 6 17.66 -34.34 10.71
CA LYS A 6 18.59 -35.47 10.63
C LYS A 6 19.99 -34.90 10.50
N LYS A 7 20.95 -35.58 11.13
CA LYS A 7 22.28 -35.09 11.51
C LYS A 7 23.17 -34.55 10.37
N ASP A 8 22.80 -34.74 9.09
CA ASP A 8 23.64 -34.37 7.94
C ASP A 8 22.95 -33.66 6.77
N GLU A 9 21.66 -33.30 6.86
CA GLU A 9 21.02 -32.52 5.78
C GLU A 9 20.02 -31.49 6.33
N ALA A 10 20.44 -30.23 6.37
CA ALA A 10 19.54 -29.09 6.55
C ALA A 10 18.74 -28.84 5.26
N LYS A 11 17.71 -29.66 5.00
CA LYS A 11 16.72 -29.34 3.97
C LYS A 11 15.80 -28.26 4.50
N MET A 12 15.88 -27.05 3.94
CA MET A 12 14.83 -26.03 4.09
C MET A 12 13.50 -26.67 3.73
N ALA A 13 12.66 -26.89 4.73
CA ALA A 13 11.30 -27.36 4.50
C ALA A 13 10.55 -26.20 3.84
N TRP A 14 10.40 -26.25 2.51
CA TRP A 14 9.55 -25.37 1.73
C TRP A 14 8.08 -25.65 2.07
N VAL A 15 7.67 -25.36 3.29
CA VAL A 15 6.25 -25.32 3.65
C VAL A 15 5.72 -24.02 3.08
N SER A 16 4.78 -24.12 2.13
CA SER A 16 4.10 -22.95 1.55
C SER A 16 3.64 -22.00 2.66
N TRP A 17 3.96 -20.71 2.53
CA TRP A 17 3.52 -19.66 3.47
C TRP A 17 2.01 -19.70 3.72
N ASN A 18 1.22 -20.06 2.71
CA ASN A 18 -0.23 -20.23 2.82
C ASN A 18 -0.61 -21.26 3.89
N LYS A 19 0.14 -22.37 4.02
CA LYS A 19 -0.11 -23.40 5.05
C LYS A 19 0.30 -22.93 6.44
N ILE A 20 1.37 -22.13 6.53
CA ILE A 20 1.86 -21.57 7.79
C ILE A 20 0.87 -20.53 8.35
N THR A 21 0.23 -19.76 7.47
CA THR A 21 -0.65 -18.66 7.87
C THR A 21 -2.07 -19.09 8.25
N MET A 22 -2.43 -20.36 8.04
CA MET A 22 -3.75 -20.86 8.45
C MET A 22 -3.92 -20.80 9.98
N PRO A 23 -5.16 -20.67 10.48
CA PRO A 23 -5.45 -20.78 11.91
C PRO A 23 -4.88 -22.07 12.51
N LYS A 24 -4.54 -22.04 13.80
CA LYS A 24 -4.07 -23.24 14.53
C LYS A 24 -5.08 -24.38 14.49
N GLU A 25 -6.36 -24.03 14.47
CA GLU A 25 -7.51 -24.95 14.36
C GLU A 25 -7.54 -25.69 13.02
N GLU A 26 -6.98 -25.09 11.96
CA GLU A 26 -6.88 -25.67 10.60
C GLU A 26 -5.50 -26.28 10.33
N GLY A 27 -4.67 -26.47 11.36
CA GLY A 27 -3.35 -27.07 11.24
C GLY A 27 -2.24 -26.13 10.78
N GLY A 28 -2.48 -24.81 10.76
CA GLY A 28 -1.45 -23.79 10.54
C GLY A 28 -0.81 -23.28 11.83
N LEU A 29 0.09 -22.30 11.71
CA LEU A 29 0.75 -21.65 12.86
C LEU A 29 -0.01 -20.42 13.38
N GLY A 30 -1.07 -19.99 12.69
CA GLY A 30 -1.83 -18.79 13.01
C GLY A 30 -1.04 -17.49 12.77
N ILE A 31 0.01 -17.55 11.96
CA ILE A 31 0.82 -16.37 11.61
C ILE A 31 0.05 -15.55 10.57
N LYS A 32 0.01 -14.22 10.74
CA LYS A 32 -0.67 -13.36 9.76
C LYS A 32 0.01 -13.46 8.38
N ARG A 33 -0.82 -13.49 7.34
CA ARG A 33 -0.40 -13.32 5.94
C ARG A 33 0.36 -11.99 5.77
N LEU A 34 1.68 -12.09 5.53
CA LEU A 34 2.59 -10.95 5.50
C LEU A 34 2.33 -10.01 4.33
N ASP A 35 1.94 -10.58 3.20
CA ASP A 35 1.44 -9.88 2.02
C ASP A 35 0.23 -8.99 2.36
N LEU A 36 -0.82 -9.56 2.93
CA LEU A 36 -2.02 -8.81 3.34
C LEU A 36 -1.69 -7.75 4.40
N PHE A 37 -0.78 -8.07 5.32
CA PHE A 37 -0.34 -7.12 6.34
C PHE A 37 0.44 -5.94 5.72
N ASN A 38 1.31 -6.22 4.75
CA ASN A 38 2.04 -5.18 4.03
C ASN A 38 1.09 -4.29 3.21
N ASP A 39 0.13 -4.88 2.51
CA ASP A 39 -0.89 -4.13 1.76
C ASP A 39 -1.70 -3.21 2.69
N ALA A 40 -2.11 -3.71 3.86
CA ALA A 40 -2.80 -2.91 4.86
C ALA A 40 -1.93 -1.75 5.38
N LEU A 41 -0.63 -1.96 5.56
CA LEU A 41 0.30 -0.90 5.95
C LEU A 41 0.47 0.15 4.85
N LEU A 42 0.62 -0.27 3.60
CA LEU A 42 0.72 0.65 2.47
C LEU A 42 -0.57 1.46 2.29
N ALA A 43 -1.74 0.82 2.41
CA ALA A 43 -3.04 1.51 2.44
C ALA A 43 -3.14 2.53 3.59
N LYS A 44 -2.65 2.19 4.79
CA LYS A 44 -2.57 3.13 5.92
C LYS A 44 -1.69 4.34 5.61
N TRP A 45 -0.54 4.14 4.96
CA TRP A 45 0.34 5.23 4.52
C TRP A 45 -0.33 6.09 3.45
N ARG A 46 -1.02 5.48 2.49
CA ARG A 46 -1.80 6.18 1.46
C ARG A 46 -2.91 7.02 2.07
N TRP A 47 -3.64 6.49 3.04
CA TRP A 47 -4.66 7.23 3.79
C TRP A 47 -4.10 8.43 4.54
N LYS A 48 -2.98 8.24 5.25
CA LYS A 48 -2.28 9.33 5.94
C LYS A 48 -1.88 10.44 4.99
N LEU A 49 -1.45 10.11 3.78
CA LEU A 49 -1.04 11.09 2.79
C LEU A 49 -2.20 12.02 2.42
N PHE A 50 -3.43 11.52 2.32
CA PHE A 50 -4.60 12.37 2.07
C PHE A 50 -4.92 13.36 3.20
N HIS A 51 -4.61 12.99 4.45
CA HIS A 51 -5.00 13.78 5.62
C HIS A 51 -3.89 14.68 6.14
N GLU A 52 -2.64 14.29 5.96
CA GLU A 52 -1.47 14.92 6.58
C GLU A 52 -0.59 15.65 5.56
N LEU A 53 -1.14 16.15 4.44
CA LEU A 53 -0.36 16.89 3.42
C LEU A 53 0.43 18.09 3.99
N ASN A 54 -0.06 18.69 5.07
CA ASN A 54 0.57 19.85 5.73
C ASN A 54 1.66 19.46 6.75
N SER A 55 1.79 18.18 7.09
CA SER A 55 2.87 17.69 7.96
C SER A 55 4.23 17.87 7.29
N LEU A 56 5.32 17.75 8.06
CA LEU A 56 6.67 17.85 7.48
C LEU A 56 6.90 16.78 6.39
N TRP A 57 6.54 15.53 6.67
CA TRP A 57 6.72 14.43 5.72
C TRP A 57 5.81 14.60 4.49
N GLY A 58 4.57 15.02 4.68
CA GLY A 58 3.63 15.32 3.59
C GLY A 58 4.17 16.42 2.68
N ARG A 59 4.70 17.51 3.24
CA ARG A 59 5.33 18.60 2.48
C ARG A 59 6.57 18.14 1.71
N VAL A 60 7.41 17.29 2.30
CA VAL A 60 8.58 16.71 1.61
C VAL A 60 8.14 15.86 0.41
N LEU A 61 7.14 14.99 0.59
CA LEU A 61 6.63 14.15 -0.49
C LEU A 61 5.97 14.97 -1.59
N VAL A 62 5.16 15.96 -1.21
CA VAL A 62 4.55 16.91 -2.15
C VAL A 62 5.62 17.70 -2.91
N SER A 63 6.67 18.16 -2.24
CA SER A 63 7.77 18.87 -2.89
C SER A 63 8.54 17.99 -3.87
N LYS A 64 8.62 16.68 -3.60
CA LYS A 64 9.38 15.74 -4.42
C LYS A 64 8.57 15.17 -5.60
N TYR A 65 7.29 14.89 -5.38
CA TYR A 65 6.44 14.15 -6.32
C TYR A 65 5.28 14.98 -6.87
N GLY A 66 4.97 16.13 -6.26
CA GLY A 66 3.85 16.98 -6.62
C GLY A 66 2.55 16.60 -5.92
N VAL A 67 1.71 17.60 -5.60
CA VAL A 67 0.38 17.40 -4.96
C VAL A 67 -0.50 16.49 -5.81
N ARG A 68 -0.44 16.63 -7.14
CA ARG A 68 -1.28 15.86 -8.05
C ARG A 68 -0.92 14.37 -8.04
N ALA A 69 0.36 14.02 -7.95
CA ALA A 69 0.78 12.64 -7.75
C ALA A 69 0.43 12.12 -6.34
N ALA A 70 0.33 12.99 -5.33
CA ALA A 70 -0.09 12.57 -4.01
C ALA A 70 -1.61 12.27 -3.93
N ILE A 71 -2.43 12.89 -4.80
CA ILE A 71 -3.90 12.80 -4.73
C ILE A 71 -4.47 11.92 -5.84
N GLU A 72 -4.01 12.08 -7.08
CA GLU A 72 -4.42 11.31 -8.25
C GLU A 72 -3.44 10.15 -8.48
N GLU A 73 -3.87 9.11 -9.20
CA GLU A 73 -3.00 8.05 -9.75
C GLU A 73 -2.08 8.57 -10.89
N GLY A 74 -1.64 9.83 -10.78
CA GLY A 74 -1.00 10.57 -11.84
C GLY A 74 0.50 10.31 -11.95
N SER A 75 0.87 9.63 -13.05
CA SER A 75 2.20 9.45 -13.64
C SER A 75 3.29 8.93 -12.70
N LEU A 76 3.32 7.61 -12.56
CA LEU A 76 4.52 6.89 -12.14
C LEU A 76 5.61 7.16 -13.18
N THR A 77 6.60 8.00 -12.84
CA THR A 77 7.78 8.17 -13.68
C THR A 77 8.87 7.22 -13.19
N ASN A 78 9.69 6.71 -14.10
CA ASN A 78 10.75 5.74 -13.81
C ASN A 78 11.84 6.28 -12.84
N ARG A 79 11.76 7.55 -12.44
CA ARG A 79 12.64 8.22 -11.45
C ARG A 79 12.08 8.20 -10.02
N MET A 80 10.91 7.61 -9.80
CA MET A 80 10.32 7.52 -8.46
C MET A 80 10.96 6.40 -7.65
N LEU A 81 11.20 6.66 -6.35
CA LEU A 81 11.69 5.66 -5.40
C LEU A 81 10.73 4.46 -5.35
N LEU A 82 11.27 3.24 -5.27
CA LEU A 82 10.49 2.00 -5.19
C LEU A 82 9.39 2.07 -4.12
N TRP A 83 9.71 2.53 -2.91
CA TRP A 83 8.71 2.71 -1.86
C TRP A 83 7.56 3.67 -2.21
N TRP A 84 7.83 4.72 -2.98
CA TRP A 84 6.76 5.61 -3.46
C TRP A 84 5.91 4.91 -4.51
N GLN A 85 6.54 4.14 -5.40
CA GLN A 85 5.79 3.27 -6.32
C GLN A 85 4.94 2.28 -5.53
N ASP A 86 5.46 1.65 -4.47
CA ASP A 86 4.71 0.72 -3.63
C ASP A 86 3.51 1.40 -2.94
N ILE A 87 3.61 2.64 -2.47
CA ILE A 87 2.45 3.35 -1.90
C ILE A 87 1.39 3.65 -2.98
N MET A 88 1.83 4.03 -4.18
CA MET A 88 0.94 4.35 -5.29
C MET A 88 0.33 3.09 -5.92
N LEU A 89 1.07 1.98 -5.94
CA LEU A 89 0.70 0.68 -6.49
C LEU A 89 -0.01 -0.21 -5.48
N ALA A 90 0.18 -0.05 -4.17
CA ALA A 90 -0.58 -0.80 -3.17
C ALA A 90 -2.09 -0.55 -3.30
N SER A 91 -2.46 0.58 -3.90
CA SER A 91 -3.84 0.88 -4.23
C SER A 91 -4.39 0.01 -5.37
N ARG A 92 -3.54 -0.66 -6.16
CA ARG A 92 -3.86 -1.48 -7.35
C ARG A 92 -4.07 -2.96 -7.09
N GLY A 93 -3.75 -3.48 -5.91
CA GLY A 93 -3.89 -4.92 -5.59
C GLY A 93 -3.17 -5.87 -6.57
N GLU A 94 -3.25 -7.17 -6.34
CA GLU A 94 -2.57 -8.20 -7.18
C GLU A 94 -3.05 -8.19 -8.65
N ASN A 95 -4.20 -7.57 -8.96
CA ASN A 95 -4.85 -7.62 -10.28
C ASN A 95 -5.10 -6.25 -10.93
N ASN A 96 -4.39 -5.20 -10.50
CA ASN A 96 -4.69 -3.83 -10.94
C ASN A 96 -6.15 -3.40 -10.63
N ASN A 97 -6.77 -4.03 -9.62
CA ASN A 97 -8.02 -3.60 -9.04
C ASN A 97 -7.69 -2.46 -8.09
N ASN A 98 -8.17 -1.25 -8.39
CA ASN A 98 -7.94 -0.07 -7.56
C ASN A 98 -8.70 -0.13 -6.21
N TRP A 99 -8.65 -1.26 -5.51
CA TRP A 99 -9.47 -1.65 -4.36
C TRP A 99 -9.42 -0.61 -3.23
N PHE A 100 -8.25 0.01 -3.04
CA PHE A 100 -8.10 1.05 -2.03
C PHE A 100 -8.88 2.30 -2.43
N MET A 101 -8.79 2.71 -3.70
CA MET A 101 -9.52 3.87 -4.20
C MET A 101 -11.03 3.58 -4.26
N ASP A 102 -11.45 2.34 -4.54
CA ASP A 102 -12.85 1.90 -4.46
C ASP A 102 -13.39 1.97 -3.02
N ALA A 103 -12.53 1.76 -2.02
CA ALA A 103 -12.87 1.85 -0.61
C ALA A 103 -12.83 3.29 -0.05
N VAL A 104 -12.28 4.26 -0.78
CA VAL A 104 -12.12 5.65 -0.34
C VAL A 104 -13.14 6.55 -1.02
N THR A 105 -13.89 7.29 -0.21
CA THR A 105 -14.84 8.30 -0.71
C THR A 105 -14.40 9.71 -0.31
N TRP A 106 -14.46 10.64 -1.26
CA TRP A 106 -14.20 12.05 -1.00
C TRP A 106 -15.47 12.72 -0.50
N LYS A 107 -15.45 13.19 0.75
CA LYS A 107 -16.49 14.09 1.26
C LYS A 107 -16.07 15.53 1.02
N ILE A 108 -16.75 16.18 0.08
CA ILE A 108 -16.50 17.59 -0.23
C ILE A 108 -17.12 18.42 0.90
N GLY A 109 -16.27 19.15 1.63
CA GLY A 109 -16.68 20.10 2.66
C GLY A 109 -17.04 21.46 2.06
N ASP A 110 -16.36 22.51 2.49
CA ASP A 110 -16.61 23.90 2.07
C ASP A 110 -16.14 24.26 0.63
N GLY A 111 -15.69 23.26 -0.14
CA GLY A 111 -15.27 23.44 -1.53
C GLY A 111 -13.94 24.18 -1.73
N LYS A 112 -13.30 24.73 -0.69
CA LYS A 112 -12.06 25.54 -0.85
C LYS A 112 -10.87 24.75 -1.38
N ARG A 113 -10.89 23.42 -1.21
CA ARG A 113 -9.82 22.50 -1.63
C ARG A 113 -10.15 21.70 -2.90
N THR A 114 -11.30 21.93 -3.51
CA THR A 114 -11.77 21.17 -4.68
C THR A 114 -12.06 22.12 -5.83
N ARG A 115 -11.45 21.89 -6.99
CA ARG A 115 -11.77 22.64 -8.22
C ARG A 115 -12.64 21.77 -9.10
N PHE A 116 -13.86 22.24 -9.39
CA PHE A 116 -14.77 21.57 -10.32
C PHE A 116 -14.48 21.89 -11.79
N TRP A 117 -13.91 23.07 -12.06
CA TRP A 117 -13.62 23.53 -13.42
C TRP A 117 -12.14 23.92 -13.52
N GLY A 118 -11.46 23.42 -14.55
CA GLY A 118 -10.16 23.94 -14.96
C GLY A 118 -10.38 25.28 -15.65
N LEU A 119 -9.84 26.36 -15.10
CA LEU A 119 -9.82 27.66 -15.80
C LEU A 119 -9.01 27.48 -17.09
N THR A 120 -9.69 27.34 -18.23
CA THR A 120 -9.14 27.72 -19.53
C THR A 120 -8.90 29.22 -19.47
N ARG A 121 -7.67 29.61 -19.16
CA ARG A 121 -7.21 30.99 -19.41
C ARG A 121 -7.08 31.14 -20.92
N GLY A 122 -7.85 32.08 -21.49
CA GLY A 122 -7.67 32.58 -22.85
C GLY A 122 -6.42 33.44 -22.99
#